data_AF-A0A1G0JQ92-F1
#
_entry.id   AF-A0A1G0JQ92-F1
#
_cell.length_a   1.000
_cell.length_b   1.000
_cell.length_c   1.000
_cell.angle_alpha   90.00
_cell.angle_beta   90.00
_cell.angle_gamma   90.00
#
_symmetry.space_group_name_H-M   'P 1'
#
loop_
_entity.id
_entity.type
_entity.pdbx_description
1 polymer ?
#
loop_
_entity_poly.entity_id
_entity_poly.type
_entity_poly.pdbx_seq_one_letter_code
_entity_poly.pdbx_strand_id
1 'polypeptide(L)'
;MPIPIARVHCRDQIFSPYSGLPADGKGGPDKKDPTLLFVYHGDVGFYAYVSERLKYSLNEDIQYLEPENLHASIDIDGGLIMEVETDSTVNYYGFAPAA
;
A
#
# COMPACT_ATOMS: atom_id res chain seq x y z
N MET A 1 -0.88 -10.97 13.49
CA MET A 1 0.58 -11.13 13.24
C MET A 1 0.98 -10.01 12.31
N PRO A 2 2.17 -9.39 12.44
CA PRO A 2 2.55 -8.31 11.54
C PRO A 2 2.59 -8.83 10.10
N ILE A 3 2.00 -8.08 9.18
CA ILE A 3 2.03 -8.45 7.76
C ILE A 3 3.46 -8.30 7.20
N PRO A 4 3.88 -9.13 6.24
CA PRO A 4 5.20 -9.03 5.63
C PRO A 4 5.42 -7.70 4.91
N ILE A 5 6.68 -7.26 4.88
CA ILE A 5 7.17 -6.17 4.03
C ILE A 5 8.08 -6.77 2.96
N ALA A 6 7.73 -6.57 1.69
CA ALA A 6 8.60 -6.88 0.56
C ALA A 6 9.30 -5.61 0.09
N ARG A 7 10.63 -5.65 -0.01
CA ARG A 7 11.43 -4.55 -0.56
C ARG A 7 11.72 -4.78 -2.03
N VAL A 8 11.39 -3.81 -2.85
CA VAL A 8 11.53 -3.90 -4.30
C VAL A 8 12.21 -2.64 -4.80
N HIS A 9 13.27 -2.79 -5.57
CA HIS A 9 13.81 -1.69 -6.37
C HIS A 9 13.17 -1.75 -7.75
N CYS A 10 12.35 -0.75 -8.09
CA CYS A 10 11.61 -0.73 -9.36
C CYS A 10 11.46 0.70 -9.87
N ARG A 11 11.68 0.89 -11.17
CA ARG A 11 11.39 2.15 -11.88
C ARG A 11 10.10 2.11 -12.69
N ASP A 12 9.56 0.91 -12.88
CA ASP A 12 8.37 0.66 -13.66
C ASP A 12 7.11 0.64 -12.77
N GLN A 13 5.97 0.44 -13.42
CA GLN A 13 4.69 0.37 -12.74
C GLN A 13 4.62 -0.81 -11.78
N ILE A 14 4.09 -0.56 -10.58
CA ILE A 14 3.81 -1.59 -9.58
C ILE A 14 2.44 -2.19 -9.84
N PHE A 15 2.36 -3.51 -9.79
CA PHE A 15 1.13 -4.26 -9.97
C PHE A 15 0.78 -4.97 -8.67
N SER A 16 -0.52 -5.07 -8.38
CA SER A 16 -1.00 -5.88 -7.27
C SER A 16 -0.63 -7.35 -7.51
N PRO A 17 -0.06 -8.04 -6.50
CA PRO A 17 0.26 -9.45 -6.59
C PRO A 17 -0.99 -10.34 -6.57
N TYR A 18 -2.16 -9.78 -6.22
CA TYR A 18 -3.42 -10.52 -6.10
C TYR A 18 -4.33 -10.34 -7.32
N SER A 19 -4.42 -9.13 -7.87
CA SER A 19 -5.31 -8.82 -9.00
C SER A 19 -4.58 -8.76 -10.35
N GLY A 20 -3.27 -8.53 -10.35
CA GLY A 20 -2.49 -8.23 -11.56
C GLY A 20 -2.79 -6.84 -12.16
N LEU A 21 -3.58 -6.01 -11.47
CA LEU A 21 -3.88 -4.63 -11.90
C LEU A 21 -2.79 -3.67 -11.44
N PRO A 22 -2.55 -2.57 -12.16
CA PRO A 22 -1.61 -1.55 -11.74
C PRO A 22 -2.09 -0.89 -10.44
N ALA A 23 -1.21 -0.83 -9.44
CA ALA A 23 -1.51 -0.20 -8.15
C ALA A 23 -1.64 1.33 -8.26
N ASP A 24 -0.84 1.91 -9.16
CA ASP A 24 -0.78 3.34 -9.40
C ASP A 24 -0.35 3.64 -10.85
N GLY A 25 -0.79 4.76 -11.40
CA GLY A 25 -0.56 5.14 -12.80
C GLY A 25 -0.79 6.63 -13.06
N LYS A 26 -0.88 7.02 -14.34
CA LYS A 26 -0.98 8.44 -14.73
C LYS A 26 -2.19 9.20 -14.17
N GLY A 27 -3.23 8.49 -13.73
CA GLY A 27 -4.43 9.05 -13.10
C GLY A 27 -4.46 8.93 -11.57
N GLY A 28 -3.37 8.46 -10.96
CA GLY A 28 -3.30 8.07 -9.56
C GLY A 28 -3.69 6.62 -9.30
N PRO A 29 -3.90 6.27 -8.02
CA PRO A 29 -4.15 4.88 -7.59
C PRO A 29 -5.39 4.26 -8.21
N ASP A 30 -5.35 2.96 -8.51
CA ASP A 30 -6.52 2.23 -9.01
C ASP A 30 -7.50 1.91 -7.87
N LYS A 31 -8.38 2.86 -7.59
CA LYS A 31 -9.39 2.77 -6.53
C LYS A 31 -10.44 1.69 -6.75
N LYS A 32 -10.48 1.06 -7.95
CA LYS A 32 -11.40 -0.04 -8.26
C LYS A 32 -10.80 -1.40 -7.96
N ASP A 33 -9.49 -1.49 -7.73
CA ASP A 33 -8.85 -2.75 -7.35
C ASP A 33 -9.23 -3.09 -5.89
N PRO A 34 -10.03 -4.16 -5.64
CA PRO A 34 -10.41 -4.56 -4.29
C PRO A 34 -9.26 -5.13 -3.46
N THR A 35 -8.11 -5.37 -4.09
CA THR A 35 -6.91 -5.90 -3.45
C THR A 35 -5.94 -4.81 -2.98
N LEU A 36 -6.11 -3.58 -3.47
CA LEU A 36 -5.29 -2.43 -3.08
C LEU A 36 -5.80 -1.83 -1.77
N LEU A 37 -4.95 -1.80 -0.74
CA LEU A 37 -5.29 -1.27 0.58
C LEU A 37 -4.93 0.21 0.72
N PHE A 38 -3.74 0.60 0.27
CA PHE A 38 -3.27 1.99 0.30
C PHE A 38 -2.14 2.24 -0.71
N VAL A 39 -1.93 3.52 -1.04
CA VAL A 39 -0.75 4.02 -1.76
C VAL A 39 -0.20 5.22 -1.01
N TYR A 40 1.09 5.18 -0.67
CA TYR A 40 1.84 6.27 -0.05
C TYR A 40 2.97 6.71 -0.97
N HIS A 41 3.03 8.00 -1.24
CA HIS A 41 4.06 8.62 -2.05
C HIS A 41 5.10 9.30 -1.16
N GLY A 42 6.31 8.76 -1.11
CA GLY A 42 7.36 9.27 -0.22
C GLY A 42 7.91 10.63 -0.63
N ASP A 43 7.82 10.97 -1.92
CA ASP A 43 8.24 12.29 -2.44
C ASP A 43 7.31 13.42 -1.98
N VAL A 44 6.02 13.11 -1.75
CA VAL A 44 5.04 14.08 -1.26
C VAL A 44 4.69 13.92 0.21
N GLY A 45 4.98 12.76 0.81
CA GLY A 45 4.81 12.49 2.23
C GLY A 45 3.37 12.26 2.68
N PHE A 46 2.50 11.72 1.81
CA PHE A 46 1.10 11.43 2.19
C PHE A 46 0.52 10.21 1.46
N TYR A 47 -0.59 9.70 2.00
CA TYR A 47 -1.37 8.62 1.40
C TYR A 47 -2.26 9.14 0.26
N ALA A 48 -1.90 8.85 -0.98
CA ALA A 48 -2.74 9.17 -2.14
C ALA A 48 -4.02 8.34 -2.23
N TYR A 49 -4.02 7.17 -1.60
CA TYR A 49 -5.20 6.32 -1.50
C TYR A 49 -5.19 5.50 -0.23
N VAL A 50 -6.38 5.31 0.33
CA VAL A 50 -6.68 4.44 1.48
C VAL A 50 -8.04 3.81 1.23
N SER A 51 -8.08 2.49 1.15
CA SER A 51 -9.31 1.72 1.00
C SER A 51 -10.17 1.80 2.27
N GLU A 52 -11.50 1.71 2.11
CA GLU A 52 -12.42 1.63 3.26
C GLU A 52 -12.14 0.39 4.13
N ARG A 53 -11.78 -0.73 3.50
CA ARG A 53 -11.41 -1.97 4.19
C ARG A 53 -10.26 -1.75 5.18
N LEU A 54 -9.23 -1.01 4.78
CA LEU A 54 -8.10 -0.70 5.64
C LEU A 54 -8.52 0.23 6.78
N LYS A 55 -9.34 1.25 6.51
CA LYS A 55 -9.83 2.18 7.54
C LYS A 55 -10.58 1.46 8.66
N TYR A 56 -11.40 0.46 8.33
CA TYR A 56 -12.10 -0.35 9.33
C TYR A 56 -11.21 -1.34 10.08
N SER A 57 -10.04 -1.69 9.54
CA SER A 57 -9.08 -2.59 10.20
C SER A 57 -8.10 -1.89 11.13
N LEU A 58 -7.99 -0.55 11.07
CA LEU A 58 -7.06 0.23 11.87
C LEU A 58 -7.73 0.80 13.13
N ASN A 59 -6.98 0.87 14.22
CA ASN A 59 -7.43 1.46 15.49
C ASN A 59 -7.31 2.99 15.53
N GLU A 60 -6.57 3.58 14.57
CA GLU A 60 -6.36 5.02 14.44
C GLU A 60 -6.36 5.42 12.96
N ASP A 61 -6.50 6.72 12.69
CA ASP A 61 -6.49 7.23 11.31
C ASP A 61 -5.09 7.06 10.71
N ILE A 62 -5.04 6.37 9.57
CA ILE A 62 -3.81 6.08 8.83
C ILE A 62 -3.00 7.33 8.49
N GLN A 63 -3.62 8.50 8.40
CA GLN A 63 -2.93 9.76 8.12
C GLN A 63 -1.91 10.14 9.22
N TYR A 64 -2.04 9.59 10.43
CA TYR A 64 -1.08 9.78 11.52
C TYR A 64 -0.06 8.64 11.64
N LEU A 65 -0.13 7.65 10.75
CA LEU A 65 0.75 6.48 10.77
C LEU A 65 1.82 6.60 9.70
N GLU A 66 3.07 6.41 10.12
CA GLU A 66 4.17 6.19 9.20
C GLU A 66 4.02 4.82 8.52
N PRO A 67 4.21 4.72 7.19
CA PRO A 67 3.99 3.48 6.45
C PRO A 67 4.92 2.34 6.88
N GLU A 68 6.10 2.68 7.40
CA GLU A 68 7.05 1.72 7.99
C GLU A 68 6.50 1.00 9.21
N ASN A 69 5.59 1.63 9.95
CA ASN A 69 4.98 1.08 11.16
C ASN A 69 3.65 0.36 10.87
N LEU A 70 3.07 0.54 9.67
CA LEU A 70 1.76 -0.03 9.33
C LEU A 70 1.71 -1.55 9.38
N HIS A 71 2.84 -2.21 9.13
CA HIS A 71 2.90 -3.67 9.11
C HIS A 71 2.47 -4.31 10.44
N ALA A 72 2.64 -3.60 11.56
CA ALA A 72 2.22 -4.03 12.89
C ALA A 72 0.75 -3.73 13.21
N SER A 73 0.16 -2.74 12.52
CA SER A 73 -1.20 -2.26 12.75
C SER A 73 -2.25 -2.92 11.85
N ILE A 74 -1.83 -3.45 10.69
CA ILE A 74 -2.76 -4.09 9.75
C ILE A 74 -2.99 -5.54 10.15
N ASP A 75 -4.24 -5.86 10.52
CA ASP A 75 -4.70 -7.22 10.80
C ASP A 75 -5.62 -7.73 9.68
N ILE A 76 -5.02 -7.96 8.51
CA ILE A 76 -5.71 -8.53 7.34
C ILE A 76 -4.93 -9.77 6.89
N ASP A 77 -5.62 -10.92 6.86
CA ASP A 77 -5.00 -12.18 6.44
C ASP A 77 -4.55 -12.11 4.97
N GLY A 78 -3.34 -12.62 4.70
CA GLY A 78 -2.66 -12.46 3.42
C GLY A 78 -2.26 -11.02 3.08
N GLY A 79 -2.29 -10.08 4.04
CA GLY A 79 -1.80 -8.72 3.79
C GLY A 79 -0.31 -8.67 3.42
N LEU A 80 0.08 -7.67 2.63
CA LEU A 80 1.45 -7.40 2.22
C LEU A 80 1.66 -5.89 2.12
N ILE A 81 2.80 -5.41 2.60
CA ILE A 81 3.31 -4.08 2.25
C ILE A 81 4.46 -4.26 1.26
N MET A 82 4.43 -3.50 0.16
CA MET A 82 5.58 -3.34 -0.72
C MET A 82 6.22 -1.98 -0.47
N GLU A 83 7.47 -2.01 -0.01
CA GLU A 83 8.38 -0.87 0.06
C GLU A 83 9.12 -0.80 -1.28
N VAL A 84 8.81 0.22 -2.07
CA VAL A 84 9.27 0.37 -3.45
C VAL A 84 10.25 1.52 -3.52
N GLU A 85 11.52 1.17 -3.61
CA GLU A 85 12.60 2.12 -3.80
C GLU A 85 12.71 2.48 -5.30
N THR A 86 12.63 3.77 -5.56
CA THR A 86 13.01 4.40 -6.83
C THR A 86 14.36 5.10 -6.66
N ASP A 87 14.90 5.70 -7.71
CA ASP A 87 16.18 6.42 -7.64
C ASP A 87 16.16 7.62 -6.64
N SER A 88 14.98 8.14 -6.32
CA SER A 88 14.83 9.41 -5.61
C SER A 88 13.94 9.34 -4.37
N THR A 89 13.12 8.31 -4.23
CA THR A 89 12.12 8.20 -3.16
C THR A 89 11.72 6.76 -2.90
N VAL A 90 11.15 6.52 -1.73
CA VAL A 90 10.55 5.24 -1.32
C VAL A 90 9.03 5.41 -1.24
N ASN A 91 8.32 4.63 -2.04
CA ASN A 91 6.86 4.56 -2.02
C ASN A 91 6.41 3.31 -1.29
N TYR A 92 5.22 3.35 -0.68
CA TYR A 92 4.66 2.19 0.00
C TYR A 92 3.29 1.84 -0.58
N TYR A 93 3.08 0.55 -0.80
CA TYR A 93 1.84 0.02 -1.34
C TYR A 93 1.34 -1.10 -0.44
N GLY A 94 0.09 -1.02 0.02
CA GLY A 94 -0.55 -2.08 0.78
C GLY A 94 -1.44 -2.93 -0.10
N PHE A 95 -1.36 -4.25 0.04
CA PHE A 95 -2.20 -5.20 -0.68
C PHE A 95 -2.76 -6.28 0.25
N ALA A 96 -3.91 -6.83 -0.10
CA ALA A 96 -4.43 -8.07 0.48
C ALA A 96 -5.34 -8.78 -0.53
N PRO A 97 -5.54 -10.11 -0.44
CA PRO A 97 -6.54 -10.81 -1.23
C PRO A 97 -7.91 -10.14 -1.12
N ALA A 98 -8.67 -10.09 -2.20
CA ALA A 98 -10.02 -9.54 -2.18
C ALA A 98 -10.89 -10.26 -1.12
N ALA A 99 -11.71 -9.50 -0.41
CA ALA A 99 -12.61 -10.01 0.61
C ALA A 99 -13.82 -10.75 0.00
#